data_AF-A0A833G0I8-F1
#
_entry.id   AF-A0A833G0I8-F1
#
_cell.length_a   1.000
_cell.length_b   1.000
_cell.length_c   1.000
_cell.angle_alpha   90.00
_cell.angle_beta   90.00
_cell.angle_gamma   90.00
#
_symmetry.space_group_name_H-M   'P 1'
#
loop_
_entity.id
_entity.type
_entity.pdbx_description
1 polymer ?
#
loop_
_entity_poly.entity_id
_entity_poly.type
_entity_poly.pdbx_seq_one_letter_code
_entity_poly.pdbx_strand_id
1 'polypeptide(L)'
;MTKPACECEHELGVDRRVATAALLGAGLAGAALKPSGAFAEATTSPVQRQDDAFMRIALAEAAQGDFPFGAVIVRAGKELSRGRNLGRTTNDPTAHGEMVAIRRFVAERPAAELEGATLYTTGEPCPMCMSAILWCRIGRVVYGASIEELAMRLGQIMLTSRLVADAAPFAEISITGGVLSAQALELFPRP
;
A
#
# COMPACT_ATOMS: atom_id res chain seq x y z
N MET A 1 23.74 -47.16 -18.51
CA MET A 1 23.76 -46.26 -17.35
C MET A 1 22.41 -45.57 -17.25
N THR A 2 21.47 -46.21 -16.57
CA THR A 2 20.10 -45.74 -16.35
C THR A 2 20.01 -45.17 -14.94
N LYS A 3 19.58 -43.91 -14.82
CA LYS A 3 19.39 -43.22 -13.55
C LYS A 3 18.04 -43.67 -12.96
N PRO A 4 17.96 -44.13 -11.70
CA PRO A 4 16.67 -44.46 -11.10
C PRO A 4 15.95 -43.17 -10.67
N ALA A 5 14.63 -43.17 -10.86
CA ALA A 5 13.73 -42.16 -10.31
C ALA A 5 13.68 -42.31 -8.78
N CYS A 6 13.78 -41.20 -8.07
CA CYS A 6 13.60 -41.15 -6.63
C CYS A 6 12.11 -40.97 -6.35
N GLU A 7 11.45 -42.02 -5.86
CA GLU A 7 10.09 -41.96 -5.34
C GLU A 7 10.11 -41.25 -3.97
N CYS A 8 9.26 -40.24 -3.81
CA CYS A 8 9.05 -39.54 -2.55
C CYS A 8 7.72 -39.99 -1.93
N GLU A 9 7.77 -40.99 -1.06
CA GLU A 9 6.68 -41.24 -0.11
C GLU A 9 7.24 -41.08 1.30
N HIS A 10 6.86 -40.00 1.97
CA HIS A 10 6.92 -39.98 3.43
C HIS A 10 5.75 -39.17 3.98
N GLU A 11 4.85 -39.92 4.60
CA GLU A 11 3.60 -39.52 5.21
C GLU A 11 3.82 -38.52 6.34
N LEU A 12 3.11 -37.39 6.31
CA LEU A 12 2.95 -36.52 7.47
C LEU A 12 1.67 -36.91 8.21
N GLY A 13 1.84 -37.76 9.22
CA GLY A 13 0.80 -38.08 10.19
C GLY A 13 0.49 -36.87 11.06
N VAL A 14 -0.75 -36.35 10.95
CA VAL A 14 -1.31 -35.35 11.87
C VAL A 14 -2.15 -36.09 12.90
N ASP A 15 -1.63 -36.22 14.12
CA ASP A 15 -2.31 -36.82 15.27
C ASP A 15 -3.44 -35.89 15.76
N ARG A 16 -4.70 -36.30 15.54
CA ARG A 16 -5.91 -35.60 15.99
C ARG A 16 -6.23 -36.01 17.42
N ARG A 17 -5.56 -35.39 18.39
CA ARG A 17 -6.01 -35.46 19.79
C ARG A 17 -6.83 -34.24 20.18
N VAL A 18 -8.09 -34.55 20.44
CA VAL A 18 -9.16 -33.72 20.98
C VAL A 18 -8.70 -33.00 22.25
N ALA A 19 -8.87 -31.68 22.31
CA ALA A 19 -8.82 -30.91 23.55
C ALA A 19 -10.19 -30.24 23.76
N THR A 20 -10.91 -30.70 24.77
CA THR A 20 -12.20 -30.18 25.21
C THR A 20 -12.02 -29.28 26.44
N ALA A 21 -12.83 -28.23 26.49
CA ALA A 21 -13.27 -27.42 27.64
C ALA A 21 -12.34 -26.32 28.16
N ALA A 22 -12.81 -25.06 28.06
CA ALA A 22 -13.52 -24.39 29.15
C ALA A 22 -14.13 -23.05 28.69
N LEU A 23 -15.43 -22.90 28.87
CA LEU A 23 -16.17 -21.63 28.78
C LEU A 23 -16.09 -20.93 30.14
N LEU A 24 -15.53 -19.72 30.20
CA LEU A 24 -15.82 -18.72 31.24
C LEU A 24 -15.81 -17.34 30.58
N GLY A 25 -16.95 -16.67 30.66
CA GLY A 25 -17.25 -15.44 29.93
C GLY A 25 -16.60 -14.18 30.51
N ALA A 26 -16.40 -13.21 29.61
CA ALA A 26 -16.36 -11.79 29.93
C ALA A 26 -17.07 -11.05 28.79
N GLY A 27 -17.93 -10.09 29.16
CA GLY A 27 -18.95 -9.47 28.31
C GLY A 27 -18.45 -8.93 26.98
N LEU A 28 -19.15 -9.32 25.91
CA LEU A 28 -19.10 -8.63 24.63
C LEU A 28 -20.00 -7.40 24.73
N ALA A 29 -19.39 -6.24 24.98
CA ALA A 29 -19.96 -4.99 24.53
C ALA A 29 -20.15 -5.13 23.01
N GLY A 30 -21.41 -5.06 22.56
CA GLY A 30 -21.76 -5.24 21.16
C GLY A 30 -21.06 -4.23 20.27
N ALA A 31 -19.98 -4.66 19.63
CA ALA A 31 -19.55 -4.05 18.39
C ALA A 31 -20.68 -4.33 17.38
N ALA A 32 -21.44 -3.30 17.03
CA ALA A 32 -22.44 -3.40 15.98
C ALA A 32 -21.75 -3.90 14.71
N LEU A 33 -22.02 -5.14 14.32
CA LEU A 33 -21.62 -5.64 13.01
C LEU A 33 -22.28 -4.73 11.97
N LYS A 34 -21.45 -4.06 11.14
CA LYS A 34 -21.92 -3.40 9.92
C LYS A 34 -22.75 -4.42 9.12
N PRO A 35 -23.87 -4.02 8.50
CA PRO A 35 -24.72 -4.95 7.76
C PRO A 35 -23.89 -5.61 6.66
N SER A 36 -23.80 -6.94 6.69
CA SER A 36 -23.15 -7.74 5.65
C SER A 36 -23.99 -7.65 4.37
N GLY A 37 -23.52 -6.87 3.39
CA GLY A 37 -24.19 -6.78 2.09
C GLY A 37 -23.73 -5.63 1.19
N ALA A 38 -23.12 -4.58 1.75
CA ALA A 38 -22.49 -3.53 0.95
C ALA A 38 -21.02 -3.88 0.72
N PHE A 39 -20.64 -4.09 -0.54
CA PHE A 39 -19.23 -4.13 -0.92
C PHE A 39 -18.62 -2.74 -0.69
N ALA A 40 -17.43 -2.69 -0.10
CA ALA A 40 -16.69 -1.45 -0.02
C ALA A 40 -16.31 -1.01 -1.45
N GLU A 41 -16.61 0.24 -1.79
CA GLU A 41 -16.25 0.83 -3.08
C GLU A 41 -15.22 1.93 -2.86
N ALA A 42 -14.25 2.05 -3.78
CA ALA A 42 -13.37 3.18 -3.78
C ALA A 42 -14.16 4.46 -4.04
N THR A 43 -13.78 5.55 -3.38
CA THR A 43 -14.39 6.86 -3.59
C THR A 43 -13.36 7.85 -4.10
N THR A 44 -13.80 8.85 -4.85
CA THR A 44 -12.94 10.00 -5.19
C THR A 44 -13.16 11.08 -4.14
N SER A 45 -12.08 11.63 -3.56
CA SER A 45 -12.16 12.82 -2.71
C SER A 45 -11.46 14.02 -3.34
N PRO A 46 -11.98 15.24 -3.12
CA PRO A 46 -11.33 16.45 -3.59
C PRO A 46 -10.01 16.69 -2.86
N VAL A 47 -9.13 17.49 -3.49
CA VAL A 47 -7.89 17.97 -2.89
C VAL A 47 -8.20 18.80 -1.63
N GLN A 48 -7.47 18.53 -0.56
CA GLN A 48 -7.56 19.22 0.73
C GLN A 48 -6.39 20.19 0.91
N ARG A 49 -6.57 21.22 1.75
CA ARG A 49 -5.57 22.28 1.99
C ARG A 49 -4.19 21.72 2.40
N GLN A 50 -4.17 20.64 3.17
CA GLN A 50 -2.93 20.04 3.67
C GLN A 50 -2.21 19.16 2.64
N ASP A 51 -2.87 18.78 1.55
CA ASP A 51 -2.33 17.79 0.60
C ASP A 51 -1.07 18.29 -0.08
N ASP A 52 -1.00 19.57 -0.43
CA ASP A 52 0.19 20.21 -1.00
C ASP A 52 1.40 20.04 -0.06
N ALA A 53 1.22 20.33 1.23
CA ALA A 53 2.30 20.28 2.22
C ALA A 53 2.87 18.86 2.37
N PHE A 54 2.02 17.84 2.45
CA PHE A 54 2.49 16.45 2.57
C PHE A 54 3.02 15.90 1.24
N MET A 55 2.46 16.32 0.10
CA MET A 55 3.01 15.97 -1.21
C MET A 55 4.42 16.54 -1.40
N ARG A 56 4.72 17.74 -0.88
CA ARG A 56 6.10 18.28 -0.89
C ARG A 56 7.09 17.42 -0.10
N ILE A 57 6.65 16.78 0.98
CA ILE A 57 7.49 15.82 1.71
C ILE A 57 7.75 14.58 0.84
N ALA A 58 6.73 14.03 0.18
CA ALA A 58 6.87 12.93 -0.75
C ALA A 58 7.81 13.27 -1.92
N LEU A 59 7.71 14.49 -2.48
CA LEU A 59 8.61 15.00 -3.52
C LEU A 59 10.06 15.11 -3.03
N ALA A 60 10.29 15.57 -1.80
CA ALA A 60 11.62 15.64 -1.22
C ALA A 60 12.25 14.25 -1.02
N GLU A 61 11.43 13.23 -0.70
CA GLU A 61 11.86 11.83 -0.66
C GLU A 61 12.17 11.29 -2.06
N ALA A 62 11.30 11.56 -3.03
CA ALA A 62 11.47 11.14 -4.42
C ALA A 62 12.76 11.68 -5.05
N ALA A 63 13.09 12.94 -4.79
CA ALA A 63 14.31 13.59 -5.28
C ALA A 63 15.61 12.93 -4.78
N GLN A 64 15.53 12.11 -3.73
CA GLN A 64 16.66 11.40 -3.14
C GLN A 64 16.57 9.87 -3.31
N GLY A 65 15.57 9.37 -4.06
CA GLY A 65 15.40 7.94 -4.34
C GLY A 65 16.25 7.47 -5.52
N ASP A 66 16.42 6.16 -5.65
CA ASP A 66 17.10 5.54 -6.81
C ASP A 66 16.35 5.79 -8.13
N PHE A 67 15.04 6.05 -7.99
CA PHE A 67 14.12 6.45 -9.04
C PHE A 67 13.13 7.47 -8.42
N PRO A 68 12.59 8.44 -9.18
CA PRO A 68 11.85 9.58 -8.64
C PRO A 68 10.43 9.26 -8.12
N PHE A 69 10.33 8.30 -7.20
CA PHE A 69 9.13 7.96 -6.46
C PHE A 69 9.38 8.08 -4.96
N GLY A 70 8.52 8.82 -4.29
CA GLY A 70 8.57 9.05 -2.84
C GLY A 70 7.17 9.03 -2.25
N ALA A 71 7.08 8.68 -0.97
CA ALA A 71 5.83 8.56 -0.25
C ALA A 71 5.96 8.99 1.21
N VAL A 72 4.86 9.46 1.78
CA VAL A 72 4.73 9.75 3.22
C VAL A 72 3.37 9.29 3.73
N ILE A 73 3.36 8.67 4.90
CA ILE A 73 2.15 8.22 5.60
C ILE A 73 1.86 9.20 6.73
N VAL A 74 0.61 9.66 6.82
CA VAL A 74 0.17 10.71 7.75
C VAL A 74 -1.12 10.29 8.43
N ARG A 75 -1.26 10.60 9.73
CA ARG A 75 -2.50 10.44 10.47
C ARG A 75 -2.75 11.67 11.35
N ALA A 76 -3.95 12.23 11.28
CA ALA A 76 -4.34 13.43 12.03
C ALA A 76 -3.33 14.59 11.88
N GLY A 77 -2.86 14.84 10.65
CA GLY A 77 -1.89 15.89 10.33
C GLY A 77 -0.47 15.63 10.83
N LYS A 78 -0.19 14.45 11.40
CA LYS A 78 1.15 14.05 11.86
C LYS A 78 1.72 12.99 10.94
N GLU A 79 2.96 13.19 10.54
CA GLU A 79 3.72 12.18 9.83
C GLU A 79 3.96 10.95 10.69
N LEU A 80 3.79 9.77 10.10
CA LEU A 80 4.03 8.48 10.71
C LEU A 80 5.30 7.80 10.14
N SER A 81 5.50 7.89 8.82
CA SER A 81 6.62 7.24 8.13
C SER A 81 6.85 7.85 6.75
N ARG A 82 8.08 7.76 6.24
CA ARG A 82 8.49 8.17 4.89
C ARG A 82 9.15 7.03 4.14
N GLY A 83 9.00 7.03 2.83
CA GLY A 83 9.70 6.12 1.94
C GLY A 83 10.08 6.78 0.63
N ARG A 84 11.13 6.25 0.01
CA ARG A 84 11.58 6.59 -1.34
C ARG A 84 11.91 5.30 -2.07
N ASN A 85 11.95 5.33 -3.38
CA ASN A 85 12.42 4.18 -4.15
C ASN A 85 13.87 3.86 -3.76
N LEU A 86 14.11 2.61 -3.34
CA LEU A 86 15.42 2.10 -2.92
C LEU A 86 15.81 0.85 -3.73
N GLY A 87 15.20 0.63 -4.89
CA GLY A 87 15.30 -0.65 -5.57
C GLY A 87 16.72 -1.04 -6.00
N ARG A 88 17.56 -0.05 -6.34
CA ARG A 88 18.98 -0.28 -6.65
C ARG A 88 19.81 -0.41 -5.39
N THR A 89 19.60 0.49 -4.43
CA THR A 89 20.29 0.56 -3.15
C THR A 89 20.15 -0.73 -2.36
N THR A 90 18.95 -1.33 -2.33
CA THR A 90 18.68 -2.56 -1.58
C THR A 90 18.66 -3.81 -2.46
N ASN A 91 18.94 -3.69 -3.76
CA ASN A 91 18.79 -4.78 -4.73
C ASN A 91 17.43 -5.51 -4.62
N ASP A 92 16.35 -4.72 -4.46
CA ASP A 92 14.99 -5.20 -4.26
C ASP A 92 14.06 -4.42 -5.20
N PRO A 93 13.62 -5.02 -6.33
CA PRO A 93 12.77 -4.32 -7.29
C PRO A 93 11.39 -3.94 -6.71
N THR A 94 11.01 -4.48 -5.55
CA THR A 94 9.75 -4.14 -4.86
C THR A 94 9.89 -2.96 -3.89
N ALA A 95 11.11 -2.43 -3.66
CA ALA A 95 11.39 -1.33 -2.75
C ALA A 95 10.96 0.04 -3.32
N HIS A 96 9.68 0.15 -3.71
CA HIS A 96 9.01 1.39 -4.10
C HIS A 96 8.79 2.30 -2.89
N GLY A 97 8.58 3.60 -3.12
CA GLY A 97 8.43 4.59 -2.05
C GLY A 97 7.32 4.21 -1.06
N GLU A 98 6.17 3.75 -1.56
CA GLU A 98 5.02 3.32 -0.78
C GLU A 98 5.36 2.08 0.06
N MET A 99 6.01 1.08 -0.55
CA MET A 99 6.42 -0.16 0.11
C MET A 99 7.44 0.12 1.20
N VAL A 100 8.43 0.99 0.93
CA VAL A 100 9.45 1.40 1.90
C VAL A 100 8.80 2.15 3.06
N ALA A 101 7.85 3.06 2.80
CA ALA A 101 7.15 3.80 3.86
C ALA A 101 6.35 2.85 4.78
N ILE A 102 5.61 1.91 4.21
CA ILE A 102 4.87 0.89 4.96
C ILE A 102 5.83 0.01 5.76
N ARG A 103 6.87 -0.54 5.11
CA ARG A 103 7.85 -1.45 5.75
C ARG A 103 8.59 -0.80 6.91
N ARG A 104 9.00 0.48 6.76
CA ARG A 104 9.62 1.25 7.84
C ARG A 104 8.68 1.42 9.03
N PHE A 105 7.41 1.75 8.78
CA PHE A 105 6.44 1.89 9.86
C PHE A 105 6.27 0.56 10.62
N VAL A 106 6.06 -0.54 9.91
CA VAL A 106 5.78 -1.84 10.53
C VAL A 106 7.00 -2.50 11.18
N ALA A 107 8.21 -1.99 10.91
CA ALA A 107 9.42 -2.41 11.61
C ALA A 107 9.46 -1.90 13.06
N GLU A 108 8.77 -0.80 13.35
CA GLU A 108 8.80 -0.14 14.65
C GLU A 108 7.44 -0.19 15.37
N ARG A 109 6.34 -0.30 14.63
CA ARG A 109 4.97 -0.19 15.15
C ARG A 109 4.04 -1.25 14.55
N PRO A 110 2.95 -1.63 15.25
CA PRO A 110 1.97 -2.57 14.71
C PRO A 110 1.30 -2.04 13.44
N ALA A 111 1.17 -2.87 12.40
CA ALA A 111 0.53 -2.51 11.13
C ALA A 111 -0.91 -1.99 11.28
N ALA A 112 -1.65 -2.45 12.30
CA ALA A 112 -3.00 -1.99 12.61
C ALA A 112 -3.09 -0.46 12.83
N GLU A 113 -2.00 0.18 13.21
CA GLU A 113 -1.96 1.64 13.44
C GLU A 113 -1.91 2.47 12.14
N LEU A 114 -1.72 1.81 10.98
CA LEU A 114 -1.91 2.41 9.65
C LEU A 114 -3.38 2.55 9.26
N GLU A 115 -4.30 1.84 9.92
CA GLU A 115 -5.71 1.84 9.55
C GLU A 115 -6.29 3.25 9.61
N GLY A 116 -6.90 3.70 8.50
CA GLY A 116 -7.47 5.04 8.36
C GLY A 116 -6.44 6.17 8.18
N ALA A 117 -5.14 5.86 8.05
CA ALA A 117 -4.13 6.86 7.68
C ALA A 117 -4.34 7.37 6.23
N THR A 118 -3.64 8.44 5.88
CA THR A 118 -3.50 8.93 4.51
C THR A 118 -2.09 8.66 4.01
N LEU A 119 -1.95 8.06 2.82
CA LEU A 119 -0.68 7.93 2.13
C LEU A 119 -0.61 8.92 0.98
N TYR A 120 0.42 9.75 0.98
CA TYR A 120 0.77 10.65 -0.12
C TYR A 120 1.92 10.03 -0.91
N THR A 121 1.83 9.98 -2.24
CA THR A 121 2.89 9.44 -3.12
C THR A 121 3.04 10.29 -4.39
N THR A 122 4.26 10.44 -4.89
CA THR A 122 4.53 11.34 -6.03
C THR A 122 3.96 10.82 -7.35
N GLY A 123 3.77 9.52 -7.47
CA GLY A 123 3.13 8.87 -8.62
C GLY A 123 1.94 8.03 -8.16
N GLU A 124 0.96 7.84 -9.03
CA GLU A 124 -0.16 6.94 -8.76
C GLU A 124 0.35 5.53 -8.44
N PRO A 125 -0.07 4.93 -7.32
CA PRO A 125 0.41 3.61 -6.93
C PRO A 125 0.21 2.56 -8.02
N CYS A 126 1.26 1.82 -8.34
CA CYS A 126 1.16 0.62 -9.19
C CYS A 126 0.34 -0.48 -8.47
N PRO A 127 -0.10 -1.54 -9.17
CA PRO A 127 -0.94 -2.57 -8.56
C PRO A 127 -0.35 -3.23 -7.31
N MET A 128 0.97 -3.43 -7.26
CA MET A 128 1.66 -3.93 -6.06
C MET A 128 1.48 -2.98 -4.87
N CYS A 129 1.78 -1.70 -5.06
CA CYS A 129 1.71 -0.70 -4.01
C CYS A 129 0.27 -0.45 -3.58
N MET A 130 -0.66 -0.32 -4.55
CA MET A 130 -2.07 -0.13 -4.25
C MET A 130 -2.64 -1.30 -3.45
N SER A 131 -2.29 -2.53 -3.81
CA SER A 131 -2.76 -3.69 -3.05
C SER A 131 -2.19 -3.71 -1.63
N ALA A 132 -0.90 -3.39 -1.45
CA ALA A 132 -0.29 -3.25 -0.12
C ALA A 132 -0.99 -2.20 0.75
N ILE A 133 -1.37 -1.06 0.17
CA ILE A 133 -2.13 0.01 0.81
C ILE A 133 -3.49 -0.51 1.31
N LEU A 134 -4.20 -1.28 0.48
CA LEU A 134 -5.49 -1.88 0.82
C LEU A 134 -5.37 -2.89 1.97
N TRP A 135 -4.36 -3.77 1.95
CA TRP A 135 -4.10 -4.70 3.06
C TRP A 135 -3.71 -4.00 4.38
N CYS A 136 -3.10 -2.81 4.29
CA CYS A 136 -2.81 -1.97 5.45
C CYS A 136 -4.04 -1.18 5.95
N ARG A 137 -5.19 -1.26 5.26
CA ARG A 137 -6.43 -0.53 5.58
C ARG A 137 -6.23 0.99 5.64
N ILE A 138 -5.30 1.51 4.83
CA ILE A 138 -5.10 2.95 4.67
C ILE A 138 -6.39 3.56 4.09
N GLY A 139 -6.93 4.58 4.74
CA GLY A 139 -8.25 5.12 4.41
C GLY A 139 -8.24 6.09 3.23
N ARG A 140 -7.08 6.66 2.90
CA ARG A 140 -6.95 7.60 1.78
C ARG A 140 -5.59 7.51 1.10
N VAL A 141 -5.60 7.52 -0.23
CA VAL A 141 -4.41 7.73 -1.08
C VAL A 141 -4.52 9.07 -1.79
N VAL A 142 -3.41 9.80 -1.79
CA VAL A 142 -3.25 11.04 -2.55
C VAL A 142 -2.02 10.89 -3.43
N TYR A 143 -2.16 11.04 -4.73
CA TYR A 143 -1.04 10.94 -5.66
C TYR A 143 -0.82 12.20 -6.49
N GLY A 144 0.42 12.36 -6.95
CA GLY A 144 0.83 13.40 -7.90
C GLY A 144 0.50 13.02 -9.34
N ALA A 145 1.49 12.48 -10.05
CA ALA A 145 1.33 12.10 -11.46
C ALA A 145 0.50 10.82 -11.62
N SER A 146 -0.44 10.79 -12.57
CA SER A 146 -1.24 9.58 -12.86
C SER A 146 -0.42 8.50 -13.57
N ILE A 147 -0.91 7.25 -13.59
CA ILE A 147 -0.29 6.16 -14.35
C ILE A 147 -0.18 6.53 -15.83
N GLU A 148 -1.17 7.20 -16.41
CA GLU A 148 -1.13 7.67 -17.80
C GLU A 148 -0.04 8.73 -18.01
N GLU A 149 0.12 9.67 -17.06
CA GLU A 149 1.19 10.66 -17.14
C GLU A 149 2.58 10.03 -17.01
N LEU A 150 2.73 9.09 -16.08
CA LEU A 150 3.96 8.34 -15.86
C LEU A 150 4.31 7.44 -17.06
N ALA A 151 3.31 6.86 -17.73
CA ALA A 151 3.52 6.04 -18.92
C ALA A 151 4.20 6.81 -20.08
N MET A 152 4.15 8.15 -20.07
CA MET A 152 4.89 8.99 -21.02
C MET A 152 6.40 9.11 -20.69
N ARG A 153 6.82 8.71 -19.49
CA ARG A 153 8.21 8.84 -19.00
C ARG A 153 8.90 7.50 -18.78
N LEU A 154 8.14 6.44 -18.51
CA LEU A 154 8.65 5.10 -18.24
C LEU A 154 7.63 4.01 -18.61
N GLY A 155 8.09 2.76 -18.68
CA GLY A 155 7.18 1.62 -18.78
C GLY A 155 6.29 1.52 -17.54
N GLN A 156 4.97 1.41 -17.74
CA GLN A 156 3.99 1.28 -16.67
C GLN A 156 3.02 0.12 -16.90
N ILE A 157 2.54 -0.43 -15.78
CA ILE A 157 1.41 -1.35 -15.77
C ILE A 157 0.15 -0.47 -15.79
N MET A 158 -0.63 -0.56 -16.86
CA MET A 158 -1.82 0.27 -17.08
C MET A 158 -3.04 -0.23 -16.29
N LEU A 159 -2.87 -0.35 -14.97
CA LEU A 159 -3.92 -0.70 -14.01
C LEU A 159 -3.94 0.40 -12.94
N THR A 160 -4.93 1.28 -13.05
CA THR A 160 -5.08 2.43 -12.16
C THR A 160 -5.32 2.00 -10.71
N SER A 161 -5.00 2.88 -9.77
CA SER A 161 -5.29 2.66 -8.35
C SER A 161 -6.77 2.41 -8.11
N ARG A 162 -7.63 3.07 -8.90
CA ARG A 162 -9.09 2.88 -8.87
C ARG A 162 -9.48 1.45 -9.25
N LEU A 163 -8.97 0.93 -10.35
CA LEU A 163 -9.28 -0.44 -10.81
C LEU A 163 -8.87 -1.50 -9.78
N VAL A 164 -7.71 -1.30 -9.13
CA VAL A 164 -7.23 -2.22 -8.08
C VAL A 164 -8.11 -2.12 -6.82
N ALA A 165 -8.51 -0.92 -6.42
CA ALA A 165 -9.38 -0.73 -5.25
C ALA A 165 -10.80 -1.26 -5.47
N ASP A 166 -11.38 -1.06 -6.66
CA ASP A 166 -12.70 -1.59 -7.01
C ASP A 166 -12.72 -3.13 -7.03
N ALA A 167 -11.57 -3.78 -7.22
CA ALA A 167 -11.41 -5.23 -7.12
C ALA A 167 -11.23 -5.75 -5.67
N ALA A 168 -11.24 -4.87 -4.66
CA ALA A 168 -10.99 -5.21 -3.26
C ALA A 168 -12.22 -4.93 -2.38
N PRO A 169 -13.26 -5.79 -2.41
CA PRO A 169 -14.56 -5.55 -1.74
C PRO A 169 -14.50 -5.38 -0.21
N PHE A 170 -13.37 -5.68 0.41
CA PHE A 170 -13.16 -5.61 1.85
C PHE A 170 -12.55 -4.28 2.33
N ALA A 171 -12.12 -3.41 1.40
CA ALA A 171 -11.33 -2.23 1.70
C ALA A 171 -12.05 -0.94 1.26
N GLU A 172 -12.47 -0.13 2.24
CA GLU A 172 -12.96 1.23 2.00
C GLU A 172 -11.76 2.16 1.84
N ILE A 173 -11.61 2.82 0.70
CA ILE A 173 -10.53 3.78 0.45
C ILE A 173 -11.00 4.98 -0.37
N SER A 174 -10.46 6.15 -0.05
CA SER A 174 -10.63 7.36 -0.86
C SER A 174 -9.37 7.67 -1.68
N ILE A 175 -9.53 8.06 -2.94
CA ILE A 175 -8.43 8.34 -3.87
C ILE A 175 -8.54 9.79 -4.35
N THR A 176 -7.42 10.52 -4.26
CA THR A 176 -7.26 11.87 -4.83
C THR A 176 -6.04 11.87 -5.73
N GLY A 177 -6.19 12.35 -6.97
CA GLY A 177 -5.10 12.43 -7.95
C GLY A 177 -4.73 13.86 -8.33
N GLY A 178 -3.55 14.02 -8.95
CA GLY A 178 -3.13 15.27 -9.59
C GLY A 178 -2.49 16.30 -8.66
N VAL A 179 -2.23 15.97 -7.38
CA VAL A 179 -1.66 16.94 -6.42
C VAL A 179 -0.18 17.16 -6.74
N LEU A 180 0.17 18.35 -7.21
CA LEU A 180 1.55 18.69 -7.63
C LEU A 180 2.10 17.73 -8.71
N SER A 181 1.23 17.25 -9.62
CA SER A 181 1.63 16.33 -10.70
C SER A 181 2.79 16.88 -11.54
N ALA A 182 2.71 18.17 -11.92
CA ALA A 182 3.78 18.81 -12.71
C ALA A 182 5.15 18.72 -12.03
N GLN A 183 5.21 19.01 -10.73
CA GLN A 183 6.45 18.92 -9.94
C GLN A 183 6.93 17.47 -9.78
N ALA A 184 6.02 16.51 -9.68
CA ALA A 184 6.39 15.09 -9.68
C ALA A 184 7.02 14.67 -11.01
N LEU A 185 6.43 15.09 -12.14
CA LEU A 185 6.93 14.80 -13.49
C LEU A 185 8.26 15.49 -13.80
N GLU A 186 8.54 16.66 -13.21
CA GLU A 186 9.81 17.39 -13.36
C GLU A 186 11.03 16.60 -12.82
N LEU A 187 10.81 15.65 -11.90
CA LEU A 187 11.89 14.80 -11.37
C LEU A 187 12.36 13.72 -12.35
N PHE A 188 11.60 13.45 -13.41
CA PHE A 188 11.98 12.46 -14.43
C PHE A 188 12.87 13.12 -15.48
N PRO A 189 13.86 12.38 -16.04
CA PRO A 189 14.59 12.85 -17.20
C PRO A 189 13.63 13.22 -18.33
N ARG A 190 13.92 14.32 -19.03
CA ARG A 190 13.19 14.64 -20.27
C ARG A 190 13.51 13.57 -21.33
N PRO A 191 12.53 13.17 -22.16
CA PRO A 191 12.70 12.13 -23.18
C PRO A 191 13.74 12.53 -24.22
#